data_AF-A0A3M1WR33-F1
#
_entry.id   AF-A0A3M1WR33-F1
#
_cell.length_a   1.000
_cell.length_b   1.000
_cell.length_c   1.000
_cell.angle_alpha   90.00
_cell.angle_beta   90.00
_cell.angle_gamma   90.00
#
_symmetry.space_group_name_H-M   'P 1'
#
loop_
_entity.id
_entity.type
_entity.pdbx_description
1 polymer ?
#
loop_
_entity_poly.entity_id
_entity_poly.type
_entity_poly.pdbx_seq_one_letter_code
_entity_poly.pdbx_strand_id
1 'polypeptide(L)' 'YLLSRQAQTVTFDALEESFDFRAWEPIWTELSQKFDLDMIEEMAEAAGFGVQRHFLDHRGWFVDSLWEVRNF' A
#
# COMPACT_ATOMS: atom_id res chain seq x y z
N TYR A 1 11.03 -5.35 2.57
CA TYR A 1 12.27 -5.22 1.79
C TYR A 1 12.85 -6.58 1.50
N LEU A 2 13.39 -6.78 0.31
CA LEU A 2 14.32 -7.86 0.00
C LEU A 2 15.75 -7.31 0.14
N LEU A 3 16.65 -8.06 0.78
CA LEU A 3 18.03 -7.60 1.00
C LEU A 3 19.00 -8.36 0.09
N SER A 4 19.79 -7.62 -0.67
CA SER A 4 20.93 -8.19 -1.37
C SER A 4 21.99 -8.63 -0.35
N ARG A 5 22.40 -9.90 -0.32
CA ARG A 5 23.39 -10.38 0.68
C ARG A 5 24.84 -10.12 0.29
N GLN A 6 25.08 -9.79 -0.98
CA GLN A 6 26.40 -9.56 -1.55
C GLN A 6 26.28 -8.58 -2.73
N ALA A 7 27.39 -8.02 -3.19
CA ALA A 7 27.38 -7.29 -4.45
C ALA A 7 27.03 -8.27 -5.58
N GLN A 8 26.02 -7.95 -6.39
CA GLN A 8 25.58 -8.80 -7.49
C GLN A 8 24.99 -7.98 -8.63
N THR A 9 25.19 -8.47 -9.85
CA THR A 9 24.59 -7.95 -11.07
C THR A 9 23.54 -8.94 -11.54
N VAL A 10 22.32 -8.46 -11.77
CA VAL A 10 21.21 -9.28 -12.29
C VAL A 10 20.90 -8.80 -13.70
N THR A 11 21.03 -9.69 -14.68
CA THR A 11 20.73 -9.42 -16.09
C THR A 11 19.37 -9.96 -16.46
N PHE A 12 18.58 -9.16 -17.16
CA PHE A 12 17.29 -9.56 -17.72
C PHE A 12 17.39 -9.59 -19.24
N ASP A 13 17.57 -10.78 -19.83
CA ASP A 13 17.80 -10.94 -21.28
C ASP A 13 16.68 -10.34 -22.13
N ALA A 14 15.43 -10.46 -21.70
CA ALA A 14 14.28 -9.89 -22.43
C ALA A 14 14.31 -8.35 -22.49
N LEU A 15 15.07 -7.71 -21.62
CA LEU A 15 15.26 -6.26 -21.58
C LEU A 15 16.61 -5.84 -22.15
N GLU A 16 17.53 -6.79 -22.42
CA GLU A 16 18.93 -6.52 -22.73
C GLU A 16 19.62 -5.59 -21.69
N GLU A 17 19.13 -5.64 -20.44
CA GLU A 17 19.55 -4.73 -19.36
C GLU A 17 20.10 -5.49 -18.15
N SER A 18 21.02 -4.84 -17.43
CA SER A 18 21.62 -5.36 -16.19
C SER A 18 21.51 -4.34 -15.07
N PHE A 19 21.23 -4.84 -13.86
CA PHE A 19 21.05 -4.03 -12.66
C PHE A 19 22.03 -4.48 -11.58
N ASP A 20 22.74 -3.52 -11.01
CA ASP A 20 23.71 -3.76 -9.94
C ASP A 20 23.09 -3.47 -8.57
N PHE A 21 23.27 -4.41 -7.65
CA PHE A 21 22.89 -4.25 -6.25
C PHE A 21 24.13 -4.36 -5.38
N ARG A 22 24.31 -3.41 -4.47
CA ARG A 22 25.39 -3.48 -3.47
C ARG A 22 25.08 -4.55 -2.43
N ALA A 23 26.12 -5.00 -1.72
CA ALA A 23 25.91 -5.82 -0.53
C ALA A 23 25.06 -5.05 0.49
N TRP A 24 24.05 -5.74 1.03
CA TRP A 24 23.06 -5.24 2.00
C TRP A 24 22.15 -4.13 1.49
N GLU A 25 22.09 -3.93 0.18
CA GLU A 25 21.15 -3.00 -0.42
C GLU A 25 19.69 -3.47 -0.21
N PRO A 26 18.83 -2.64 0.37
CA PRO A 26 17.42 -2.98 0.55
C PRO A 26 16.61 -2.63 -0.71
N ILE A 27 15.95 -3.63 -1.27
CA ILE A 27 15.00 -3.48 -2.37
C ILE A 27 13.60 -3.36 -1.77
N TRP A 28 12.97 -2.21 -1.97
CA TRP A 28 11.59 -2.01 -1.56
C TRP A 28 10.66 -2.83 -2.45
N THR A 29 9.83 -3.66 -1.83
CA THR A 29 8.94 -4.57 -2.55
C THR A 29 7.48 -4.15 -2.35
N GLU A 30 7.06 -3.94 -1.12
CA GLU A 30 5.67 -3.69 -0.77
C GLU A 30 5.56 -2.90 0.55
N LEU A 31 4.48 -2.12 0.65
CA LEU A 31 3.94 -1.61 1.90
C LEU A 31 2.48 -2.05 2.05
N SER A 32 2.20 -2.88 3.05
CA SER A 32 0.82 -3.22 3.44
C SER A 32 0.37 -2.30 4.57
N GLN A 33 0.08 -1.04 4.23
CA GLN A 33 -0.40 -0.04 5.19
C GLN A 33 -1.72 -0.48 5.82
N LYS A 34 -1.82 -0.29 7.14
CA LYS A 34 -3.06 -0.52 7.89
C LYS A 34 -3.70 0.83 8.21
N PHE A 35 -5.03 0.84 8.24
CA PHE A 35 -5.84 2.02 8.46
C PHE A 35 -6.75 1.77 9.64
N ASP A 36 -6.95 2.79 10.46
CA ASP A 36 -8.04 2.85 11.43
C ASP A 36 -9.23 3.61 10.83
N LEU A 37 -10.32 3.72 11.59
CA LEU A 37 -11.55 4.36 11.11
C LEU A 37 -11.36 5.88 10.92
N ASP A 38 -10.63 6.55 11.82
CA ASP A 38 -10.38 7.99 11.73
C ASP A 38 -9.64 8.32 10.43
N MET A 39 -8.61 7.56 10.07
CA MET A 39 -7.91 7.69 8.80
C MET A 39 -8.84 7.48 7.60
N ILE A 40 -9.76 6.52 7.67
CA ILE A 40 -10.72 6.25 6.59
C ILE A 40 -11.70 7.43 6.44
N GLU A 41 -12.17 8.00 7.55
CA GLU A 41 -13.05 9.18 7.55
C GLU A 41 -12.35 10.41 6.99
N GLU A 42 -11.11 10.67 7.42
CA GLU A 42 -10.28 11.75 6.90
C GLU A 42 -10.04 11.61 5.38
N MET A 43 -9.76 10.39 4.91
CA MET A 43 -9.61 10.11 3.48
C MET A 43 -10.90 10.36 2.70
N ALA A 44 -12.05 9.98 3.24
CA ALA A 44 -13.35 10.21 2.61
C ALA A 44 -13.61 11.72 2.47
N GLU A 45 -13.40 12.48 3.55
CA GLU A 45 -13.58 13.92 3.56
C GLU A 45 -12.63 14.64 2.59
N ALA A 46 -11.34 14.31 2.63
CA ALA A 46 -10.35 14.88 1.73
C ALA A 46 -10.66 14.60 0.25
N ALA A 47 -11.32 13.48 -0.03
CA ALA A 47 -11.77 13.11 -1.37
C ALA A 47 -13.15 13.68 -1.77
N GLY A 48 -13.83 14.43 -0.89
CA GLY A 48 -15.14 15.04 -1.17
C GLY A 48 -16.35 14.12 -0.92
N PHE A 49 -16.16 13.04 -0.18
CA PHE A 49 -17.20 12.09 0.18
C PHE A 49 -17.64 12.22 1.65
N GLY A 50 -18.80 11.69 1.97
CA GLY A 50 -19.21 11.37 3.34
C GLY A 50 -19.18 9.86 3.55
N VAL A 51 -18.76 9.42 4.74
CA VAL A 51 -18.90 8.02 5.15
C VAL A 51 -20.34 7.76 5.55
N GLN A 52 -21.02 6.85 4.86
CA GLN A 52 -22.37 6.43 5.20
C GLN A 52 -22.38 5.29 6.21
N ARG A 53 -21.45 4.33 6.07
CA ARG A 53 -21.36 3.18 6.97
C ARG A 53 -20.01 2.47 6.87
N HIS A 54 -19.54 1.96 8.01
CA HIS A 54 -18.50 0.96 8.09
C HIS A 54 -19.09 -0.42 8.36
N PHE A 55 -18.69 -1.41 7.56
CA PHE A 55 -19.03 -2.82 7.75
C PHE A 55 -17.79 -3.54 8.27
N LEU A 56 -17.79 -3.85 9.57
CA LEU A 56 -16.69 -4.57 10.19
C LEU A 56 -16.96 -6.06 10.20
N ASP A 57 -15.89 -6.86 10.10
CA ASP A 57 -15.98 -8.28 10.41
C ASP A 57 -16.25 -8.50 11.91
N HIS A 58 -16.63 -9.72 12.29
CA HIS A 58 -16.95 -10.06 13.69
C HIS A 58 -15.84 -9.77 14.71
N ARG A 59 -14.57 -9.67 14.27
CA ARG A 59 -13.42 -9.32 15.13
C ARG A 59 -13.01 -7.85 15.07
N GLY A 60 -13.58 -7.07 14.16
CA GLY A 60 -13.21 -5.67 13.95
C GLY A 60 -11.80 -5.48 13.39
N TRP A 61 -11.27 -6.46 12.65
CA TRP A 61 -9.94 -6.42 12.03
C TRP A 61 -9.96 -5.98 10.57
N PHE A 62 -11.13 -6.09 9.93
CA PHE A 62 -11.32 -5.67 8.55
C PHE A 62 -12.58 -4.81 8.44
N VAL A 63 -12.54 -3.81 7.58
CA VAL A 63 -13.64 -2.90 7.33
C VAL A 63 -13.84 -2.67 5.84
N ASP A 64 -15.08 -2.82 5.38
CA ASP A 64 -15.54 -2.24 4.12
C ASP A 64 -16.28 -0.94 4.43
N SER A 65 -15.89 0.16 3.79
CA SER A 65 -16.48 1.48 4.04
C SER A 65 -17.29 1.98 2.86
N LEU A 66 -18.58 2.23 3.06
CA LEU A 66 -19.47 2.82 2.06
C LEU A 66 -19.40 4.34 2.13
N TRP A 67 -18.95 4.95 1.03
CA TRP A 67 -18.86 6.40 0.87
C TRP A 67 -19.88 6.90 -0.14
N GLU A 68 -20.41 8.08 0.07
CA GLU A 68 -21.35 8.75 -0.83
C GLU A 68 -20.86 10.16 -1.15
N VAL A 69 -21.05 10.60 -2.40
CA VAL A 69 -20.73 11.97 -2.81
C VAL A 69 -21.60 12.92 -1.98
N ARG A 70 -20.99 13.92 -1.35
CA ARG A 70 -21.75 14.96 -0.66
C ARG A 70 -22.49 15.78 -1.71
N ASN A 71 -23.81 15.57 -1.84
CA ASN A 71 -24.66 16.47 -2.63
C ASN A 71 -24.84 17.77 -1.84
N PHE A 72 -24.33 18.87 -2.38
CA PHE A 72 -24.52 20.23 -1.86
C PHE A 72 -25.85 20.82 -2.33
#